data_AF-A0A1B9E2F9-F1
#
_entry.id   AF-A0A1B9E2F9-F1
#
_cell.length_a   1.000
_cell.length_b   1.000
_cell.length_c   1.000
_cell.angle_alpha   90.00
_cell.angle_beta   90.00
_cell.angle_gamma   90.00
#
_symmetry.space_group_name_H-M   'P 1'
#
loop_
_entity.id
_entity.type
_entity.pdbx_description
1 polymer ?
#
loop_
_entity_poly.entity_id
_entity_poly.type
_entity_poly.pdbx_seq_one_letter_code
_entity_poly.pdbx_strand_id
1 'polypeptide(L)'
;MKNKLLFWSLAACVVSLQIVAQHTTQVRATSYEISANLDLRAVASIFGNSRDIADFERRLNDPEVPISNLDLNQDNQVDYLRVMETVAQKTHLISIQAVLGPDIYQDVATIDLEIDRYNRVQIQFVGNTFMFGSNYIYEPVYYTTPVIYGAIWHHNYRPYASRYYWNYYPTHYNAWNPYPVYRYKKNVYRNINAKNKYHYVNSRRSHQAALLHKNKYANGYERQHPEHAFYKRNATAINRYELDRSRRNPNQMKSRNEVDYNRNNTAYTPRVAAPKDIESHDNRSNRVRNNTTDRESNQRGHSPRIDPQYRPEATAPQRLSTTTNTAVKPQNNQNKRSSETRNPNTMQRTRTLKPQSDSVRGSREFNNMSTRSGNRRS
;
A
#
# COMPACT_ATOMS: atom_id res chain seq x y z
N MET A 1 59.78 -63.52 6.22
CA MET A 1 58.36 -63.11 6.07
C MET A 1 57.74 -63.00 7.45
N LYS A 2 56.86 -62.01 7.67
CA LYS A 2 56.32 -61.48 8.95
C LYS A 2 57.01 -60.16 9.32
N ASN A 3 56.23 -59.15 9.72
CA ASN A 3 56.58 -57.74 9.98
C ASN A 3 56.15 -56.73 8.90
N LYS A 4 55.03 -56.96 8.20
CA LYS A 4 54.36 -55.92 7.37
C LYS A 4 52.86 -55.77 7.64
N LEU A 5 52.37 -56.24 8.79
CA LEU A 5 50.93 -56.22 9.13
C LEU A 5 50.54 -55.20 10.21
N LEU A 6 51.49 -54.40 10.73
CA LEU A 6 51.22 -53.41 11.79
C LEU A 6 51.01 -51.98 11.28
N PHE A 7 51.31 -51.69 10.01
CA PHE A 7 51.11 -50.35 9.44
C PHE A 7 49.72 -50.11 8.86
N TRP A 8 48.89 -51.14 8.73
CA TRP A 8 47.53 -51.02 8.17
C TRP A 8 46.42 -50.88 9.24
N SER A 9 46.72 -50.99 10.53
CA SER A 9 45.72 -50.77 11.60
C SER A 9 45.61 -49.31 12.05
N LEU A 10 46.61 -48.47 11.77
CA LEU A 10 46.60 -47.06 12.17
C LEU A 10 45.89 -46.15 11.15
N ALA A 11 45.75 -46.59 9.90
CA ALA A 11 45.07 -45.84 8.85
C ALA A 11 43.53 -46.03 8.83
N ALA A 12 43.01 -47.01 9.58
CA ALA A 12 41.59 -47.35 9.59
C ALA A 12 40.77 -46.65 10.70
N CYS A 13 41.41 -45.93 11.63
CA CYS A 13 40.71 -45.27 12.76
C CYS A 13 40.34 -43.80 12.53
N VAL A 14 40.59 -43.22 11.33
CA VAL A 14 40.41 -41.77 11.10
C VAL A 14 39.08 -41.41 10.41
N VAL A 15 38.23 -42.39 10.03
CA VAL A 15 37.09 -42.12 9.11
C VAL A 15 35.70 -42.11 9.76
N SER A 16 35.57 -42.29 11.08
CA SER A 16 34.26 -42.43 11.74
C SER A 16 33.96 -41.36 12.80
N LEU A 17 34.14 -40.09 12.44
CA LEU A 17 33.47 -38.95 13.09
C LEU A 17 32.71 -38.15 12.05
N GLN A 18 31.67 -38.76 11.47
CA GLN A 18 30.57 -38.01 10.88
C GLN A 18 29.80 -37.38 12.05
N ILE A 19 30.26 -36.20 12.48
CA ILE A 19 29.44 -35.31 13.29
C ILE A 19 28.20 -35.04 12.45
N VAL A 20 27.09 -35.69 12.80
CA VAL A 20 25.78 -35.29 12.30
C VAL A 20 25.61 -33.85 12.76
N ALA A 21 25.80 -32.92 11.84
CA ALA A 21 25.37 -31.56 12.05
C ALA A 21 23.89 -31.66 12.39
N GLN A 22 23.56 -31.47 13.67
CA GLN A 22 22.19 -31.21 14.06
C GLN A 22 21.79 -30.02 13.19
N HIS A 23 20.86 -30.27 12.26
CA HIS A 23 20.24 -29.24 11.48
C HIS A 23 19.42 -28.44 12.47
N THR A 24 20.08 -27.56 13.22
CA THR A 24 19.44 -26.51 13.96
C THR A 24 18.69 -25.76 12.88
N THR A 25 17.38 -25.93 12.83
CA THR A 25 16.49 -24.86 12.42
C THR A 25 16.78 -23.71 13.38
N GLN A 26 17.91 -23.02 13.14
CA GLN A 26 18.02 -21.64 13.52
C GLN A 26 16.81 -21.03 12.84
N VAL A 27 15.80 -20.74 13.65
CA VAL A 27 14.75 -19.81 13.28
C VAL A 27 15.53 -18.53 13.02
N ARG A 28 15.95 -18.37 11.77
CA ARG A 28 16.55 -17.14 11.29
C ARG A 28 15.46 -16.12 11.60
N ALA A 29 15.70 -15.28 12.60
CA ALA A 29 14.95 -14.05 12.70
C ALA A 29 15.24 -13.35 11.37
N THR A 30 14.35 -13.52 10.39
CA THR A 30 14.43 -12.89 9.08
C THR A 30 14.20 -11.41 9.33
N SER A 31 15.24 -10.73 9.81
CA SER A 31 15.20 -9.42 10.46
C SER A 31 14.97 -8.27 9.49
N TYR A 32 14.71 -8.55 8.22
CA TYR A 32 14.32 -7.58 7.22
C TYR A 32 12.86 -7.78 6.83
N GLU A 33 11.96 -7.24 7.67
CA GLU A 33 10.54 -7.18 7.35
C GLU A 33 10.24 -5.90 6.55
N ILE A 34 10.41 -5.95 5.23
CA ILE A 34 10.15 -4.85 4.29
C ILE A 34 8.77 -4.21 4.53
N SER A 35 7.75 -5.04 4.78
CA SER A 35 6.37 -4.58 5.04
C SER A 35 6.21 -3.78 6.35
N ALA A 36 7.24 -3.70 7.18
CA ALA A 36 7.23 -2.93 8.42
C ALA A 36 7.79 -1.51 8.25
N ASN A 37 8.32 -1.16 7.08
CA ASN A 37 9.03 0.11 6.80
C ASN A 37 8.18 1.18 6.11
N LEU A 38 6.88 0.93 5.89
CA LEU A 38 5.93 1.92 5.38
C LEU A 38 4.54 1.64 5.96
N ASP A 39 3.92 2.60 6.65
CA ASP A 39 2.58 2.45 7.24
C ASP A 39 1.52 3.17 6.38
N LEU A 40 0.64 2.42 5.72
CA LEU A 40 -0.38 2.99 4.83
C LEU A 40 -1.37 3.92 5.53
N ARG A 41 -1.54 3.80 6.84
CA ARG A 41 -2.40 4.73 7.60
C ARG A 41 -1.73 6.10 7.74
N ALA A 42 -0.41 6.12 7.86
CA ALA A 42 0.37 7.35 7.86
C ALA A 42 0.39 7.99 6.47
N VAL A 43 0.57 7.18 5.41
CA VAL A 43 0.42 7.63 4.02
C VAL A 43 -0.96 8.25 3.79
N ALA A 44 -2.03 7.59 4.26
CA ALA A 44 -3.39 8.13 4.18
C ALA A 44 -3.57 9.42 5.01
N SER A 45 -2.97 9.49 6.20
CA SER A 45 -2.97 10.70 7.04
C SER A 45 -2.39 11.90 6.31
N ILE A 46 -1.18 11.76 5.75
CA ILE A 46 -0.53 12.87 5.05
C ILE A 46 -1.25 13.22 3.75
N PHE A 47 -1.80 12.24 3.03
CA PHE A 47 -2.60 12.47 1.83
C PHE A 47 -3.81 13.36 2.14
N GLY A 48 -4.57 13.02 3.19
CA GLY A 48 -5.72 13.82 3.64
C GLY A 48 -5.38 15.25 4.06
N ASN A 49 -4.14 15.47 4.53
CA ASN A 49 -3.64 16.78 4.96
C ASN A 49 -2.95 17.56 3.82
N SER A 50 -2.77 16.96 2.65
CA SER A 50 -2.06 17.58 1.53
C SER A 50 -2.97 18.52 0.75
N ARG A 51 -2.40 19.57 0.17
CA ARG A 51 -3.13 20.52 -0.66
C ARG A 51 -3.40 19.98 -2.07
N ASP A 52 -2.41 19.29 -2.63
CA ASP A 52 -2.42 18.68 -3.95
C ASP A 52 -1.42 17.49 -3.98
N ILE A 53 -1.29 16.79 -5.11
CA ILE A 53 -0.40 15.63 -5.24
C ILE A 53 1.08 16.02 -5.09
N ALA A 54 1.48 17.22 -5.49
CA ALA A 54 2.85 17.70 -5.35
C ALA A 54 3.22 17.94 -3.88
N ASP A 55 2.31 18.55 -3.10
CA ASP A 55 2.46 18.70 -1.66
C ASP A 55 2.44 17.35 -0.94
N PHE A 56 1.67 16.39 -1.44
CA PHE A 56 1.68 15.01 -0.94
C PHE A 56 3.04 14.34 -1.15
N GLU A 57 3.62 14.40 -2.36
CA GLU A 57 4.96 13.86 -2.63
C GLU A 57 6.03 14.52 -1.75
N ARG A 58 5.95 15.85 -1.58
CA ARG A 58 6.85 16.58 -0.68
C ARG A 58 6.77 16.05 0.75
N ARG A 59 5.55 15.92 1.30
CA ARG A 59 5.32 15.44 2.67
C ARG A 59 5.73 13.98 2.87
N LEU A 60 5.63 13.18 1.82
CA LEU A 60 6.05 11.78 1.85
C LEU A 60 7.57 11.65 2.03
N ASN A 61 8.33 12.63 1.53
CA ASN A 61 9.80 12.69 1.55
C ASN A 61 10.35 13.76 2.49
N ASP A 62 9.59 14.16 3.52
CA ASP A 62 9.98 15.17 4.48
C ASP A 62 10.87 14.57 5.59
N PRO A 63 12.15 14.96 5.71
CA PRO A 63 13.06 14.41 6.71
C PRO A 63 12.68 14.80 8.15
N GLU A 64 11.91 15.88 8.35
CA GLU A 64 11.45 16.30 9.68
C GLU A 64 10.28 15.43 10.18
N VAL A 65 9.53 14.84 9.23
CA VAL A 65 8.36 14.00 9.51
C VAL A 65 8.49 12.69 8.72
N PRO A 66 9.43 11.80 9.07
CA PRO A 66 9.74 10.61 8.28
C PRO A 66 8.56 9.63 8.26
N ILE A 67 7.84 9.59 7.14
CA ILE A 67 6.70 8.68 6.88
C ILE A 67 7.16 7.34 6.31
N SER A 68 8.29 7.32 5.62
CA SER A 68 8.92 6.11 5.06
C SER A 68 10.19 5.75 5.82
N ASN A 69 10.48 4.47 5.87
CA ASN A 69 11.74 3.89 6.34
C ASN A 69 12.27 2.85 5.36
N LEU A 70 11.85 2.95 4.09
CA LEU A 70 12.22 2.03 3.03
C LEU A 70 13.63 2.35 2.55
N ASP A 71 14.48 1.33 2.53
CA ASP A 71 15.81 1.33 1.94
C ASP A 71 15.94 -0.02 1.24
N LEU A 72 15.41 -0.07 0.02
CA LEU A 72 15.30 -1.25 -0.82
C LEU A 72 16.59 -1.46 -1.61
N ASN A 73 17.28 -0.39 -2.01
CA ASN A 73 18.57 -0.49 -2.69
C ASN A 73 19.77 -0.73 -1.74
N GLN A 74 19.54 -0.70 -0.42
CA GLN A 74 20.49 -1.01 0.65
C GLN A 74 21.70 -0.07 0.70
N ASP A 75 21.51 1.20 0.35
CA ASP A 75 22.57 2.22 0.41
C ASP A 75 22.66 2.94 1.78
N ASN A 76 21.88 2.48 2.77
CA ASN A 76 21.69 3.09 4.09
C ASN A 76 21.06 4.48 4.06
N GLN A 77 20.36 4.82 2.97
CA GLN A 77 19.52 6.01 2.87
C GLN A 77 18.08 5.59 2.58
N VAL A 78 17.13 6.34 3.14
CA VAL A 78 15.72 6.08 2.81
C VAL A 78 15.46 6.47 1.35
N ASP A 79 14.95 5.52 0.58
CA ASP A 79 14.63 5.67 -0.84
C ASP A 79 13.66 6.84 -1.04
N TYR A 80 13.96 7.69 -2.02
CA TYR A 80 13.02 8.72 -2.44
C TYR A 80 11.75 8.08 -3.03
N LEU A 81 10.59 8.46 -2.51
CA LEU A 81 9.29 8.00 -2.98
C LEU A 81 8.67 9.03 -3.93
N ARG A 82 8.80 8.81 -5.24
CA ARG A 82 8.16 9.65 -6.25
C ARG A 82 6.70 9.26 -6.45
N VAL A 83 5.89 10.21 -6.92
CA VAL A 83 4.44 10.00 -7.16
C VAL A 83 4.11 10.11 -8.64
N MET A 84 3.39 9.13 -9.17
CA MET A 84 2.93 9.09 -10.57
C MET A 84 1.42 8.88 -10.60
N GLU A 85 0.70 9.69 -11.35
CA GLU A 85 -0.74 9.57 -11.51
C GLU A 85 -1.12 9.07 -12.90
N THR A 86 -2.05 8.13 -12.95
CA THR A 86 -2.71 7.68 -14.17
C THR A 86 -4.21 7.87 -14.02
N VAL A 87 -4.82 8.56 -14.98
CA VAL A 87 -6.25 8.90 -14.94
C VAL A 87 -6.98 8.22 -16.09
N ALA A 88 -8.13 7.63 -15.80
CA ALA A 88 -9.09 7.20 -16.81
C ALA A 88 -10.51 7.48 -16.33
N GLN A 89 -11.27 8.24 -17.13
CA GLN A 89 -12.63 8.67 -16.80
C GLN A 89 -12.68 9.41 -15.45
N LYS A 90 -13.36 8.85 -14.45
CA LYS A 90 -13.49 9.38 -13.08
C LYS A 90 -12.57 8.69 -12.07
N THR A 91 -11.67 7.84 -12.55
CA THR A 91 -10.74 7.08 -11.71
C THR A 91 -9.34 7.65 -11.84
N HIS A 92 -8.76 7.99 -10.70
CA HIS A 92 -7.40 8.45 -10.53
C HIS A 92 -6.64 7.35 -9.78
N LEU A 93 -5.63 6.78 -10.42
CA LEU A 93 -4.68 5.87 -9.79
C LEU A 93 -3.41 6.66 -9.50
N ILE A 94 -3.07 6.78 -8.23
CA ILE A 94 -1.83 7.45 -7.80
C ILE A 94 -0.88 6.36 -7.33
N SER A 95 0.18 6.11 -8.08
CA SER A 95 1.24 5.17 -7.74
C SER A 95 2.35 5.87 -6.96
N ILE A 96 2.78 5.25 -5.86
CA ILE A 96 3.92 5.68 -5.07
C ILE A 96 5.08 4.74 -5.41
N GLN A 97 6.19 5.29 -5.91
CA GLN A 97 7.32 4.53 -6.44
C GLN A 97 8.61 4.88 -5.71
N ALA A 98 9.29 3.88 -5.16
CA ALA A 98 10.67 4.03 -4.70
C ALA A 98 11.61 4.14 -5.90
N VAL A 99 12.52 5.10 -5.84
CA VAL A 99 13.57 5.35 -6.85
C VAL A 99 14.85 4.63 -6.42
N LEU A 100 15.22 3.56 -7.11
CA LEU A 100 16.27 2.63 -6.65
C LEU A 100 17.59 2.74 -7.42
N GLY A 101 17.52 3.27 -8.63
CA GLY A 101 18.66 3.36 -9.55
C GLY A 101 18.26 4.02 -10.87
N PRO A 102 19.20 4.19 -11.82
CA PRO A 102 18.91 4.74 -13.14
C PRO A 102 17.82 3.91 -13.84
N ASP A 103 16.64 4.51 -14.03
CA ASP A 103 15.44 3.88 -14.60
C ASP A 103 14.96 2.60 -13.89
N ILE A 104 15.33 2.42 -12.62
CA ILE A 104 14.89 1.32 -11.77
C ILE A 104 13.97 1.87 -10.68
N TYR A 105 12.69 1.52 -10.79
CA TYR A 105 11.64 1.96 -9.87
C TYR A 105 10.87 0.76 -9.33
N GLN A 106 10.36 0.90 -8.11
CA GLN A 106 9.51 -0.09 -7.45
C GLN A 106 8.22 0.55 -6.95
N ASP A 107 7.06 0.11 -7.40
CA ASP A 107 5.78 0.50 -6.82
C ASP A 107 5.70 -0.05 -5.39
N VAL A 108 5.52 0.84 -4.39
CA VAL A 108 5.41 0.44 -2.97
C VAL A 108 3.97 0.43 -2.48
N ALA A 109 3.13 1.32 -3.04
CA ALA A 109 1.71 1.39 -2.77
C ALA A 109 0.99 2.16 -3.88
N THR A 110 -0.33 1.99 -3.98
CA THR A 110 -1.20 2.81 -4.83
C THR A 110 -2.35 3.41 -4.03
N ILE A 111 -2.86 4.54 -4.50
CA ILE A 111 -4.08 5.17 -4.00
C ILE A 111 -5.09 5.12 -5.14
N ASP A 112 -6.17 4.40 -4.90
CA ASP A 112 -7.31 4.35 -5.80
C ASP A 112 -8.27 5.44 -5.37
N LEU A 113 -8.54 6.38 -6.27
CA LEU A 113 -9.44 7.49 -6.02
C LEU A 113 -10.49 7.56 -7.13
N GLU A 114 -11.75 7.37 -6.78
CA GLU A 114 -12.84 7.27 -7.75
C GLU A 114 -14.07 8.01 -7.26
N ILE A 115 -14.78 8.68 -8.17
CA ILE A 115 -16.12 9.21 -7.90
C ILE A 115 -17.15 8.14 -8.29
N ASP A 116 -17.90 7.65 -7.31
CA ASP A 116 -18.96 6.67 -7.56
C ASP A 116 -20.17 7.26 -8.31
N ARG A 117 -21.10 6.39 -8.71
CA ARG A 117 -22.34 6.80 -9.40
C ARG A 117 -23.24 7.77 -8.60
N TYR A 118 -23.03 7.87 -7.28
CA TYR A 118 -23.76 8.77 -6.38
C TYR A 118 -22.96 10.05 -6.09
N ASN A 119 -21.92 10.32 -6.87
CA ASN A 119 -21.04 11.48 -6.74
C ASN A 119 -20.29 11.52 -5.39
N ARG A 120 -20.02 10.35 -4.79
CA ARG A 120 -19.23 10.25 -3.56
C ARG A 120 -17.83 9.78 -3.89
N VAL A 121 -16.85 10.42 -3.27
CA VAL A 121 -15.44 10.05 -3.38
C VAL A 121 -15.20 8.75 -2.61
N GLN A 122 -14.68 7.75 -3.31
CA GLN A 122 -14.20 6.49 -2.77
C GLN A 122 -12.68 6.49 -2.84
N ILE A 123 -12.03 6.15 -1.72
CA ILE A 123 -10.58 6.14 -1.62
C ILE A 123 -10.08 4.84 -0.97
N GLN A 124 -9.10 4.19 -1.58
CA GLN A 124 -8.42 3.02 -1.02
C GLN A 124 -6.90 3.19 -1.15
N PHE A 125 -6.18 2.93 -0.06
CA PHE A 125 -4.73 2.83 -0.04
C PHE A 125 -4.35 1.36 -0.10
N VAL A 126 -3.78 0.93 -1.24
CA VAL A 126 -3.48 -0.46 -1.55
C VAL A 126 -1.97 -0.66 -1.47
N GLY A 127 -1.51 -1.54 -0.58
CA GLY A 127 -0.10 -1.91 -0.50
C GLY A 127 0.32 -2.80 -1.66
N ASN A 128 1.57 -2.67 -2.10
CA ASN A 128 2.16 -3.59 -3.07
C ASN A 128 2.13 -5.04 -2.51
N THR A 129 1.61 -5.99 -3.30
CA THR A 129 1.45 -7.40 -2.91
C THR A 129 2.78 -8.10 -2.61
N PHE A 130 3.83 -7.81 -3.37
CA PHE A 130 5.15 -8.38 -3.11
C PHE A 130 5.70 -7.91 -1.76
N MET A 131 5.48 -6.65 -1.38
CA MET A 131 5.97 -6.11 -0.12
C MET A 131 5.10 -6.50 1.07
N PHE A 132 3.78 -6.30 0.97
CA PHE A 132 2.82 -6.40 2.08
C PHE A 132 1.97 -7.67 2.08
N GLY A 133 1.99 -8.46 1.02
CA GLY A 133 1.09 -9.59 0.82
C GLY A 133 -0.28 -9.16 0.28
N SER A 134 -1.14 -10.15 0.00
CA SER A 134 -2.40 -9.95 -0.71
C SER A 134 -3.41 -9.15 0.12
N ASN A 135 -4.17 -8.26 -0.51
CA ASN A 135 -5.28 -7.52 0.12
C ASN A 135 -4.88 -6.68 1.36
N TYR A 136 -3.66 -6.15 1.40
CA TYR A 136 -3.27 -5.17 2.41
C TYR A 136 -3.78 -3.77 2.03
N ILE A 137 -5.02 -3.45 2.43
CA ILE A 137 -5.73 -2.26 1.98
C ILE A 137 -6.32 -1.49 3.18
N TYR A 138 -6.21 -0.17 3.15
CA TYR A 138 -6.85 0.73 4.11
C TYR A 138 -7.79 1.74 3.44
N GLU A 139 -8.97 1.90 4.01
CA GLU A 139 -9.97 2.91 3.67
C GLU A 139 -10.03 3.97 4.80
N PRO A 140 -9.51 5.18 4.58
CA PRO A 140 -9.65 6.25 5.55
C PRO A 140 -11.05 6.89 5.51
N VAL A 141 -11.57 7.20 6.70
CA VAL A 141 -12.69 8.13 6.90
C VAL A 141 -12.11 9.38 7.52
N TYR A 142 -12.03 10.44 6.72
CA TYR A 142 -11.49 11.71 7.16
C TYR A 142 -12.51 12.50 7.99
N TYR A 143 -12.05 13.09 9.10
CA TYR A 143 -12.87 13.95 9.95
C TYR A 143 -13.34 15.22 9.23
N THR A 144 -12.49 15.75 8.34
CA THR A 144 -12.79 16.86 7.44
C THR A 144 -12.50 16.45 6.01
N THR A 145 -13.29 16.92 5.05
CA THR A 145 -13.06 16.67 3.61
C THR A 145 -11.65 17.10 3.22
N PRO A 146 -10.81 16.19 2.70
CA PRO A 146 -9.48 16.52 2.22
C PRO A 146 -9.49 17.59 1.13
N VAL A 147 -8.63 18.59 1.26
CA VAL A 147 -8.50 19.69 0.28
C VAL A 147 -8.04 19.16 -1.08
N ILE A 148 -7.16 18.15 -1.08
CA ILE A 148 -6.65 17.49 -2.27
C ILE A 148 -7.74 16.96 -3.23
N TYR A 149 -8.92 16.61 -2.70
CA TYR A 149 -10.05 16.19 -3.55
C TYR A 149 -10.45 17.31 -4.52
N GLY A 150 -10.56 18.55 -4.04
CA GLY A 150 -10.88 19.69 -4.89
C GLY A 150 -9.81 19.95 -5.96
N ALA A 151 -8.54 19.70 -5.64
CA ALA A 151 -7.43 19.88 -6.56
C ALA A 151 -7.49 18.87 -7.73
N ILE A 152 -7.75 17.60 -7.43
CA ILE A 152 -7.72 16.50 -8.41
C ILE A 152 -8.86 16.59 -9.44
N TRP A 153 -10.05 17.01 -9.04
CA TRP A 153 -11.21 17.11 -9.94
C TRP A 153 -11.47 18.53 -10.47
N HIS A 154 -10.49 19.42 -10.36
CA HIS A 154 -10.59 20.75 -10.96
C HIS A 154 -10.60 20.68 -12.50
N HIS A 155 -11.29 21.60 -13.18
CA HIS A 155 -11.56 21.50 -14.63
C HIS A 155 -10.29 21.51 -15.51
N ASN A 156 -9.20 22.12 -15.03
CA ASN A 156 -7.90 22.19 -15.71
C ASN A 156 -6.85 21.28 -15.07
N TYR A 157 -7.29 20.27 -14.31
CA TYR A 157 -6.38 19.35 -13.67
C TYR A 157 -5.58 18.57 -14.71
N ARG A 158 -4.27 18.45 -14.47
CA ARG A 158 -3.38 17.61 -15.26
C ARG A 158 -2.88 16.49 -14.35
N PRO A 159 -2.97 15.22 -14.79
CA PRO A 159 -2.41 14.11 -14.03
C PRO A 159 -0.98 14.42 -13.60
N TYR A 160 -0.73 14.28 -12.31
CA TYR A 160 0.56 14.60 -11.74
C TYR A 160 1.58 13.53 -12.12
N ALA A 161 2.76 13.97 -12.56
CA ALA A 161 3.91 13.11 -12.75
C ALA A 161 5.09 13.78 -12.04
N SER A 162 5.68 13.06 -11.08
CA SER A 162 6.88 13.52 -10.41
C SER A 162 7.96 13.84 -11.44
N ARG A 163 8.62 14.98 -11.23
CA ARG A 163 9.77 15.42 -12.04
C ARG A 163 11.08 14.80 -11.54
N TYR A 164 11.02 14.11 -10.41
CA TYR A 164 12.19 13.61 -9.70
C TYR A 164 12.46 12.15 -10.07
N TYR A 165 13.73 11.84 -10.17
CA TYR A 165 14.24 10.53 -10.56
C TYR A 165 15.62 10.33 -9.94
N TRP A 166 16.27 9.22 -10.25
CA TRP A 166 17.57 8.87 -9.67
C TRP A 166 18.57 10.02 -9.84
N ASN A 167 19.17 10.46 -8.74
CA ASN A 167 20.10 11.60 -8.66
C ASN A 167 19.54 12.97 -9.11
N TYR A 168 18.22 13.13 -9.23
CA TYR A 168 17.57 14.40 -9.49
C TYR A 168 16.37 14.57 -8.54
N TYR A 169 16.64 15.16 -7.38
CA TYR A 169 15.72 15.29 -6.27
C TYR A 169 15.33 16.76 -6.01
N PRO A 170 14.24 17.02 -5.28
CA PRO A 170 13.87 18.39 -4.91
C PRO A 170 14.96 19.05 -4.07
N THR A 171 15.09 20.38 -4.17
CA THR A 171 16.06 21.14 -3.35
C THR A 171 15.82 21.08 -1.84
N HIS A 172 14.59 20.76 -1.42
CA HIS A 172 14.21 20.59 -0.02
C HIS A 172 14.37 19.15 0.47
N TYR A 173 14.66 18.19 -0.42
CA TYR A 173 14.90 16.81 -0.03
C TYR A 173 16.33 16.66 0.49
N ASN A 174 16.45 16.01 1.63
CA ASN A 174 17.72 15.56 2.18
C ASN A 174 17.55 14.09 2.53
N ALA A 175 18.44 13.23 2.03
CA ALA A 175 18.43 11.82 2.39
C ALA A 175 18.69 11.67 3.90
N TRP A 176 18.05 10.68 4.52
CA TRP A 176 18.27 10.33 5.92
C TRP A 176 18.44 8.82 6.07
N ASN A 177 19.14 8.43 7.13
CA ASN A 177 19.38 7.01 7.39
C ASN A 177 18.10 6.33 7.90
N PRO A 178 17.84 5.07 7.48
CA PRO A 178 16.76 4.29 8.04
C PRO A 178 16.91 4.10 9.55
N TYR A 179 15.80 4.19 10.26
CA TYR A 179 15.73 3.88 11.68
C TYR A 179 15.52 2.38 11.90
N PRO A 180 15.96 1.82 13.04
CA PRO A 180 15.47 0.53 13.50
C PRO A 180 13.93 0.52 13.51
N VAL A 181 13.32 -0.56 13.01
CA VAL A 181 11.87 -0.66 12.76
C VAL A 181 11.01 -0.24 13.95
N TYR A 182 11.41 -0.56 15.19
CA TYR A 182 10.66 -0.17 16.38
C TYR A 182 10.64 1.35 16.61
N ARG A 183 11.73 2.06 16.30
CA ARG A 183 11.81 3.52 16.39
C ARG A 183 10.96 4.16 15.31
N TYR A 184 11.10 3.67 14.07
CA TYR A 184 10.27 4.10 12.96
C TYR A 184 8.77 3.98 13.30
N LYS A 185 8.32 2.80 13.76
CA LYS A 185 6.92 2.56 14.16
C LYS A 185 6.42 3.54 15.23
N LYS A 186 7.26 3.88 16.20
CA LYS A 186 6.92 4.86 17.24
C LYS A 186 6.78 6.26 16.67
N ASN A 187 7.68 6.66 15.76
CA ASN A 187 7.68 7.98 15.15
C ASN A 187 6.49 8.14 14.19
N VAL A 188 6.32 7.20 13.27
CA VAL A 188 5.25 7.25 12.26
C VAL A 188 3.85 7.22 12.89
N TYR A 189 3.69 6.50 14.00
CA TYR A 189 2.41 6.46 14.73
C TYR A 189 1.95 7.85 15.20
N ARG A 190 2.89 8.75 15.56
CA ARG A 190 2.57 10.13 15.96
C ARG A 190 2.09 11.00 14.80
N ASN A 191 2.45 10.63 13.57
CA ASN A 191 2.09 11.36 12.35
C ASN A 191 0.73 10.91 11.78
N ILE A 192 0.11 9.88 12.36
CA ILE A 192 -1.23 9.43 12.00
C ILE A 192 -2.24 10.34 12.71
N ASN A 193 -3.09 11.00 11.93
CA ASN A 193 -4.12 11.90 12.45
C ASN A 193 -5.19 11.09 13.20
N ALA A 194 -5.21 11.22 14.53
CA ALA A 194 -6.10 10.47 15.41
C ALA A 194 -7.60 10.79 15.24
N LYS A 195 -7.94 11.93 14.60
CA LYS A 195 -9.34 12.29 14.33
C LYS A 195 -9.93 11.46 13.19
N ASN A 196 -9.09 11.02 12.25
CA ASN A 196 -9.51 10.17 11.14
C ASN A 196 -9.65 8.73 11.62
N LYS A 197 -10.44 7.93 10.91
CA LYS A 197 -10.48 6.47 11.06
C LYS A 197 -9.81 5.84 9.85
N TYR A 198 -9.14 4.71 10.06
CA TYR A 198 -8.43 3.98 9.01
C TYR A 198 -8.87 2.52 9.08
N HIS A 199 -9.83 2.15 8.24
CA HIS A 199 -10.42 0.82 8.24
C HIS A 199 -9.60 -0.11 7.36
N TYR A 200 -9.18 -1.25 7.90
CA TYR A 200 -8.64 -2.32 7.08
C TYR A 200 -9.78 -2.96 6.28
N VAL A 201 -9.57 -3.17 4.98
CA VAL A 201 -10.47 -3.90 4.10
C VAL A 201 -9.70 -4.98 3.36
N ASN A 202 -10.37 -6.07 3.04
CA ASN A 202 -9.75 -7.25 2.41
C ASN A 202 -10.04 -7.35 0.90
N SER A 203 -10.61 -6.32 0.28
CA SER A 203 -10.90 -6.30 -1.14
C SER A 203 -10.71 -4.91 -1.74
N ARG A 204 -10.08 -4.89 -2.92
CA ARG A 204 -9.92 -3.69 -3.75
C ARG A 204 -11.22 -3.44 -4.51
N ARG A 205 -11.78 -2.24 -4.39
CA ARG A 205 -13.11 -1.89 -4.91
C ARG A 205 -13.06 -1.43 -6.37
N SER A 206 -12.08 -0.61 -6.73
CA SER A 206 -12.00 -0.05 -8.07
C SER A 206 -11.37 -1.04 -9.04
N HIS A 207 -12.20 -1.64 -9.89
CA HIS A 207 -11.72 -2.50 -10.98
C HIS A 207 -10.88 -1.69 -11.99
N GLN A 208 -11.32 -0.47 -12.31
CA GLN A 208 -10.63 0.40 -13.25
C GLN A 208 -9.23 0.77 -12.74
N ALA A 209 -9.08 1.12 -11.46
CA ALA A 209 -7.77 1.41 -10.88
C ALA A 209 -6.83 0.20 -10.92
N ALA A 210 -7.36 -1.01 -10.66
CA ALA A 210 -6.58 -2.25 -10.79
C ALA A 210 -6.10 -2.51 -12.22
N LEU A 211 -6.93 -2.25 -13.23
CA LEU A 211 -6.54 -2.35 -14.64
C LEU A 211 -5.48 -1.31 -15.02
N LEU A 212 -5.65 -0.05 -14.60
CA LEU A 212 -4.66 1.00 -14.82
C LEU A 212 -3.31 0.62 -14.21
N HIS A 213 -3.34 0.06 -13.00
CA HIS A 213 -2.12 -0.31 -12.27
C HIS A 213 -1.37 -1.43 -12.98
N LYS A 214 -2.08 -2.48 -13.41
CA LYS A 214 -1.49 -3.61 -14.15
C LYS A 214 -0.67 -3.17 -15.38
N ASN A 215 -1.10 -2.11 -16.07
CA ASN A 215 -0.45 -1.63 -17.29
C ASN A 215 0.74 -0.68 -17.04
N LYS A 216 0.88 -0.13 -15.83
CA LYS A 216 1.89 0.88 -15.47
C LYS A 216 2.75 0.49 -14.27
N TYR A 217 2.70 -0.79 -13.90
CA TYR A 217 3.37 -1.35 -12.74
C TYR A 217 4.90 -1.27 -12.85
N ALA A 218 5.56 -0.70 -11.84
CA ALA A 218 7.01 -0.72 -11.71
C ALA A 218 7.45 -1.78 -10.69
N ASN A 219 8.30 -2.73 -11.11
CA ASN A 219 8.72 -3.89 -10.32
C ASN A 219 10.24 -4.11 -10.36
N GLY A 220 11.03 -3.03 -10.32
CA GLY A 220 12.48 -3.08 -10.36
C GLY A 220 13.08 -3.99 -9.27
N TYR A 221 12.65 -3.79 -8.02
CA TYR A 221 13.15 -4.58 -6.88
C TYR A 221 12.71 -6.04 -6.95
N GLU A 222 11.45 -6.30 -7.31
CA GLU A 222 10.88 -7.66 -7.35
C GLU A 222 11.60 -8.57 -8.35
N ARG A 223 12.02 -8.00 -9.48
CA ARG A 223 12.76 -8.71 -10.52
C ARG A 223 14.16 -9.11 -10.05
N GLN A 224 14.78 -8.29 -9.21
CA GLN A 224 16.12 -8.52 -8.67
C GLN A 224 16.11 -9.43 -7.44
N HIS A 225 15.03 -9.39 -6.65
CA HIS A 225 14.91 -10.09 -5.37
C HIS A 225 13.64 -10.94 -5.27
N PRO A 226 13.40 -11.91 -6.16
CA PRO A 226 12.16 -12.69 -6.16
C PRO A 226 11.94 -13.49 -4.86
N GLU A 227 12.98 -13.78 -4.09
CA GLU A 227 12.96 -14.41 -2.76
C GLU A 227 12.41 -13.50 -1.66
N HIS A 228 12.40 -12.18 -1.86
CA HIS A 228 11.90 -11.21 -0.90
C HIS A 228 10.38 -10.99 -0.96
N ALA A 229 9.66 -11.73 -1.80
CA ALA A 229 8.20 -11.67 -1.84
C ALA A 229 7.59 -12.01 -0.46
N PHE A 230 6.53 -11.31 -0.07
CA PHE A 230 5.89 -11.44 1.25
C PHE A 230 5.57 -12.90 1.60
N TYR A 231 4.95 -13.64 0.67
CA TYR A 231 4.56 -15.05 0.88
C TYR A 231 5.75 -15.99 1.09
N LYS A 232 6.95 -15.63 0.61
CA LYS A 232 8.18 -16.40 0.84
C LYS A 232 8.80 -16.09 2.20
N ARG A 233 8.71 -14.83 2.64
CA ARG A 233 9.26 -14.38 3.93
C ARG A 233 8.34 -14.72 5.11
N ASN A 234 7.04 -14.87 4.86
CA ASN A 234 6.01 -15.06 5.88
C ASN A 234 5.08 -16.23 5.52
N ALA A 235 5.39 -17.43 6.00
CA ALA A 235 4.59 -18.63 5.71
C ALA A 235 3.24 -18.70 6.44
N THR A 236 3.09 -18.01 7.57
CA THR A 236 1.92 -18.14 8.45
C THR A 236 0.89 -17.03 8.29
N ALA A 237 1.06 -16.11 7.34
CA ALA A 237 0.16 -14.98 7.16
C ALA A 237 0.04 -14.65 5.66
N ILE A 238 -1.16 -14.29 5.19
CA ILE A 238 -1.35 -13.93 3.78
C ILE A 238 -0.85 -12.52 3.48
N ASN A 239 -0.84 -11.66 4.51
CA ASN A 239 -0.43 -10.27 4.41
C ASN A 239 0.03 -9.69 5.76
N ARG A 240 0.50 -8.45 5.70
CA ARG A 240 1.05 -7.71 6.83
C ARG A 240 0.04 -7.47 7.96
N TYR A 241 -1.23 -7.24 7.63
CA TYR A 241 -2.27 -7.02 8.63
C TYR A 241 -2.47 -8.28 9.48
N GLU A 242 -2.58 -9.44 8.84
CA GLU A 242 -2.72 -10.73 9.54
C GLU A 242 -1.46 -11.07 10.34
N LEU A 243 -0.27 -10.78 9.79
CA LEU A 243 1.00 -10.97 10.48
C LEU A 243 1.11 -10.12 11.76
N ASP A 244 0.62 -8.89 11.76
CA ASP A 244 0.60 -8.06 12.97
C ASP A 244 -0.46 -8.53 13.97
N ARG A 245 -1.61 -9.00 13.48
CA ARG A 245 -2.67 -9.53 14.32
C ARG A 245 -2.22 -10.80 15.07
N SER A 246 -1.52 -11.70 14.37
CA SER A 246 -1.00 -12.95 14.95
C SER A 246 0.05 -12.71 16.04
N ARG A 247 0.95 -11.74 15.82
CA ARG A 247 1.98 -11.35 16.79
C ARG A 247 1.39 -10.74 18.07
N ARG A 248 0.24 -10.06 17.97
CA ARG A 248 -0.44 -9.47 19.14
C ARG A 248 -1.25 -10.49 19.93
N ASN A 249 -1.90 -11.44 19.25
CA ASN A 249 -2.77 -12.44 19.88
C ASN A 249 -2.38 -13.87 19.45
N PRO A 250 -1.27 -14.42 19.99
CA PRO A 250 -0.77 -15.74 19.61
C PRO A 250 -1.81 -16.87 19.79
N ASN A 251 -2.69 -16.71 20.79
CA ASN A 251 -3.66 -17.75 21.19
C ASN A 251 -4.85 -17.89 20.23
N GLN A 252 -5.12 -16.93 19.33
CA GLN A 252 -6.26 -17.01 18.39
C GLN A 252 -5.92 -17.78 17.09
N MET A 253 -4.65 -17.96 16.73
CA MET A 253 -4.29 -18.66 15.48
C MET A 253 -4.22 -20.19 15.61
N LYS A 254 -4.04 -20.74 16.81
CA LYS A 254 -4.02 -22.20 17.01
C LYS A 254 -5.34 -22.87 16.58
N SER A 255 -6.46 -22.16 16.67
CA SER A 255 -7.78 -22.70 16.32
C SER A 255 -8.08 -22.70 14.81
N ARG A 256 -7.31 -21.97 13.97
CA ARG A 256 -7.60 -21.86 12.52
C ARG A 256 -6.73 -22.79 11.67
N ASN A 257 -5.53 -23.12 12.14
CA ASN A 257 -4.61 -23.98 11.40
C ASN A 257 -4.98 -25.47 11.43
N GLU A 258 -5.94 -25.88 12.28
CA GLU A 258 -6.38 -27.28 12.35
C GLU A 258 -7.44 -27.62 11.29
N VAL A 259 -8.09 -26.61 10.69
CA VAL A 259 -9.23 -26.83 9.77
C VAL A 259 -8.84 -26.78 8.28
N ASP A 260 -7.71 -26.15 7.93
CA ASP A 260 -7.35 -25.89 6.52
C ASP A 260 -6.35 -26.89 5.90
N TYR A 261 -5.82 -27.88 6.65
CA TYR A 261 -4.89 -28.89 6.11
C TYR A 261 -5.56 -30.14 5.51
N ASN A 262 -6.89 -30.26 5.58
CA ASN A 262 -7.60 -31.50 5.16
C ASN A 262 -8.32 -31.42 3.82
N ARG A 263 -8.04 -30.41 3.00
CA ARG A 263 -8.64 -30.29 1.67
C ARG A 263 -7.58 -30.03 0.62
N ASN A 264 -6.91 -31.11 0.19
CA ASN A 264 -6.47 -31.35 -1.20
C ASN A 264 -5.40 -32.46 -1.22
N ASN A 265 -5.83 -33.71 -1.28
CA ASN A 265 -5.04 -34.74 -1.93
C ASN A 265 -5.95 -35.82 -2.53
N THR A 266 -6.52 -35.53 -3.69
CA THR A 266 -7.15 -36.55 -4.53
C THR A 266 -6.28 -36.72 -5.78
N ALA A 267 -5.13 -37.36 -5.60
CA ALA A 267 -4.35 -37.90 -6.70
C ALA A 267 -4.91 -39.29 -7.04
N TYR A 268 -5.56 -39.38 -8.19
CA TYR A 268 -6.05 -40.60 -8.80
C TYR A 268 -4.88 -41.43 -9.33
N THR A 269 -4.66 -42.62 -8.78
CA THR A 269 -3.86 -43.70 -9.39
C THR A 269 -4.62 -45.02 -9.24
N PRO A 270 -4.92 -45.75 -10.34
CA PRO A 270 -5.61 -47.02 -10.26
C PRO A 270 -4.60 -48.16 -10.14
N ARG A 271 -4.74 -49.02 -9.12
CA ARG A 271 -4.35 -50.42 -9.26
C ARG A 271 -5.07 -51.34 -8.27
N VAL A 272 -5.45 -52.45 -8.84
CA VAL A 272 -6.37 -53.49 -8.40
C VAL A 272 -5.60 -54.57 -7.63
N ALA A 273 -6.08 -54.98 -6.46
CA ALA A 273 -6.05 -56.37 -5.97
C ALA A 273 -6.92 -56.50 -4.71
N ALA A 274 -7.77 -57.53 -4.73
CA ALA A 274 -8.94 -57.79 -3.89
C ALA A 274 -8.63 -58.69 -2.67
N PRO A 275 -9.61 -59.42 -2.09
CA PRO A 275 -10.61 -58.98 -1.10
C PRO A 275 -10.51 -59.82 0.21
N LYS A 276 -11.35 -59.51 1.21
CA LYS A 276 -11.91 -60.37 2.31
C LYS A 276 -12.26 -59.46 3.51
N ASP A 277 -13.38 -59.53 4.23
CA ASP A 277 -14.63 -60.31 4.19
C ASP A 277 -15.68 -59.50 5.00
N ILE A 278 -16.90 -59.39 4.43
CA ILE A 278 -18.23 -59.69 5.00
C ILE A 278 -18.72 -58.99 6.31
N GLU A 279 -19.75 -58.14 6.09
CA GLU A 279 -21.08 -58.02 6.74
C GLU A 279 -21.24 -57.96 8.28
N SER A 280 -22.25 -57.34 8.90
CA SER A 280 -23.32 -56.36 8.60
C SER A 280 -24.15 -56.24 9.89
N HIS A 281 -25.06 -55.26 9.93
CA HIS A 281 -26.18 -55.04 10.87
C HIS A 281 -25.90 -54.20 12.13
N ASP A 282 -26.73 -53.24 12.54
CA ASP A 282 -27.94 -52.62 11.96
C ASP A 282 -28.33 -51.39 12.80
N ASN A 283 -28.99 -50.42 12.15
CA ASN A 283 -30.11 -49.58 12.62
C ASN A 283 -30.10 -48.91 14.03
N ARG A 284 -30.32 -47.58 14.09
CA ARG A 284 -31.67 -46.94 14.17
C ARG A 284 -31.67 -45.48 14.71
N SER A 285 -32.50 -44.68 14.05
CA SER A 285 -33.29 -43.50 14.48
C SER A 285 -32.67 -42.11 14.70
N ASN A 286 -33.06 -41.22 13.77
CA ASN A 286 -33.39 -39.81 13.95
C ASN A 286 -34.26 -39.51 15.19
N ARG A 287 -33.98 -38.39 15.88
CA ARG A 287 -35.06 -37.49 16.33
C ARG A 287 -34.60 -36.04 16.55
N VAL A 288 -35.26 -35.15 15.81
CA VAL A 288 -35.37 -33.70 16.00
C VAL A 288 -36.17 -33.41 17.27
N ARG A 289 -35.80 -32.38 18.05
CA ARG A 289 -36.70 -31.82 19.07
C ARG A 289 -36.61 -30.30 19.16
N ASN A 290 -37.76 -29.69 18.90
CA ASN A 290 -38.10 -28.28 19.06
C ASN A 290 -38.18 -27.91 20.55
N ASN A 291 -37.74 -26.70 20.90
CA ASN A 291 -37.94 -26.10 22.22
C ASN A 291 -39.23 -25.27 22.23
N THR A 292 -40.14 -25.61 23.13
CA THR A 292 -41.30 -24.81 23.56
C THR A 292 -41.12 -24.42 25.03
N THR A 293 -41.48 -23.17 25.30
CA THR A 293 -41.70 -22.53 26.61
C THR A 293 -42.76 -23.25 27.45
N ASP A 294 -42.58 -23.33 28.77
CA ASP A 294 -43.45 -22.65 29.76
C ASP A 294 -43.01 -22.85 31.23
N ARG A 295 -43.53 -21.95 32.06
CA ARG A 295 -43.20 -21.54 33.43
C ARG A 295 -43.72 -22.50 34.53
N GLU A 296 -43.09 -22.48 35.72
CA GLU A 296 -43.72 -22.10 37.03
C GLU A 296 -42.81 -22.27 38.29
N SER A 297 -42.82 -21.21 39.13
CA SER A 297 -42.72 -21.10 40.63
C SER A 297 -41.59 -21.82 41.44
N ASN A 298 -41.01 -21.35 42.57
CA ASN A 298 -41.33 -20.29 43.54
C ASN A 298 -40.15 -20.05 44.56
N GLN A 299 -39.97 -18.78 45.02
CA GLN A 299 -39.47 -18.27 46.35
C GLN A 299 -37.98 -18.49 46.77
N ARG A 300 -37.18 -17.60 47.43
CA ARG A 300 -37.19 -16.32 48.22
C ARG A 300 -35.71 -15.80 48.23
N GLY A 301 -35.29 -14.55 48.45
CA GLY A 301 -35.93 -13.29 48.85
C GLY A 301 -34.93 -12.11 49.02
N HIS A 302 -35.52 -10.93 49.28
CA HIS A 302 -35.02 -9.70 49.93
C HIS A 302 -34.08 -8.67 49.22
N SER A 303 -34.60 -7.43 49.18
CA SER A 303 -34.14 -6.11 48.66
C SER A 303 -33.33 -5.32 49.72
N PRO A 304 -32.94 -4.02 49.58
CA PRO A 304 -33.31 -2.93 48.61
C PRO A 304 -32.10 -2.17 47.99
N ARG A 305 -32.10 -1.48 46.83
CA ARG A 305 -32.93 -0.43 46.18
C ARG A 305 -32.79 0.98 46.78
N ILE A 306 -32.08 1.90 46.09
CA ILE A 306 -32.44 3.32 45.92
C ILE A 306 -31.98 3.81 44.53
N ASP A 307 -32.91 4.43 43.82
CA ASP A 307 -32.79 5.26 42.62
C ASP A 307 -33.49 6.59 42.98
N PRO A 308 -33.15 7.75 42.39
CA PRO A 308 -34.22 8.56 41.81
C PRO A 308 -33.81 9.20 40.47
N GLN A 309 -34.56 8.92 39.41
CA GLN A 309 -35.75 9.64 38.95
C GLN A 309 -35.52 10.92 38.10
N TYR A 310 -36.15 10.85 36.94
CA TYR A 310 -36.43 11.86 35.93
C TYR A 310 -37.61 12.75 36.34
N ARG A 311 -37.56 14.06 36.03
CA ARG A 311 -38.75 14.91 35.79
C ARG A 311 -38.42 16.04 34.79
N PRO A 312 -39.31 16.36 33.83
CA PRO A 312 -39.13 17.41 32.82
C PRO A 312 -39.89 18.70 33.17
N GLU A 313 -39.42 19.85 32.69
CA GLU A 313 -40.22 21.07 32.61
C GLU A 313 -39.81 21.94 31.41
N ALA A 314 -40.83 22.48 30.74
CA ALA A 314 -40.75 23.30 29.55
C ALA A 314 -40.98 24.76 29.91
N THR A 315 -40.22 25.70 29.31
CA THR A 315 -40.71 27.06 29.04
C THR A 315 -39.84 27.73 27.96
N ALA A 316 -40.45 28.13 26.85
CA ALA A 316 -40.00 29.25 26.02
C ALA A 316 -40.75 30.51 26.47
N PRO A 317 -40.18 31.72 26.34
CA PRO A 317 -40.56 32.53 25.19
C PRO A 317 -39.48 33.47 24.60
N GLN A 318 -39.65 33.68 23.29
CA GLN A 318 -39.52 34.90 22.47
C GLN A 318 -38.26 35.80 22.43
N ARG A 319 -37.92 36.07 21.17
CA ARG A 319 -37.12 37.15 20.57
C ARG A 319 -37.32 38.54 21.18
N LEU A 320 -36.24 39.30 21.26
CA LEU A 320 -36.24 40.72 20.85
C LEU A 320 -34.88 41.14 20.28
N SER A 321 -34.95 41.76 19.10
CA SER A 321 -33.85 42.41 18.39
C SER A 321 -33.55 43.76 19.02
N THR A 322 -32.27 44.11 19.19
CA THR A 322 -31.85 45.52 19.21
C THR A 322 -30.50 45.68 18.53
N THR A 323 -30.61 46.34 17.39
CA THR A 323 -29.62 47.06 16.60
C THR A 323 -28.77 47.98 17.48
N THR A 324 -27.45 48.00 17.28
CA THR A 324 -26.68 49.24 17.39
C THR A 324 -25.67 49.31 16.25
N ASN A 325 -25.93 50.29 15.40
CA ASN A 325 -25.03 50.82 14.39
C ASN A 325 -23.84 51.48 15.08
N THR A 326 -22.65 51.32 14.50
CA THR A 326 -21.70 52.44 14.46
C THR A 326 -20.97 52.41 13.13
N ALA A 327 -21.45 53.26 12.24
CA ALA A 327 -20.84 53.60 10.98
C ALA A 327 -19.64 54.53 11.24
N VAL A 328 -18.49 54.24 10.62
CA VAL A 328 -17.47 55.26 10.33
C VAL A 328 -16.82 54.95 8.97
N LYS A 329 -17.24 55.70 7.95
CA LYS A 329 -16.47 56.22 6.80
C LYS A 329 -17.35 57.31 6.20
N PRO A 330 -16.83 58.50 5.82
CA PRO A 330 -16.14 58.58 4.52
C PRO A 330 -15.10 59.71 4.34
N GLN A 331 -14.18 59.53 3.39
CA GLN A 331 -13.49 60.53 2.54
C GLN A 331 -12.43 59.71 1.76
N ASN A 332 -12.37 59.57 0.43
CA ASN A 332 -12.75 60.34 -0.76
C ASN A 332 -12.01 61.67 -0.96
N ASN A 333 -10.91 61.59 -1.72
CA ASN A 333 -10.43 62.53 -2.76
C ASN A 333 -9.33 61.76 -3.53
N GLN A 334 -9.51 61.30 -4.76
CA GLN A 334 -9.61 62.01 -6.04
C GLN A 334 -8.58 63.13 -6.26
N ASN A 335 -7.56 62.81 -7.08
CA ASN A 335 -7.11 63.52 -8.29
C ASN A 335 -5.69 63.04 -8.65
N LYS A 336 -5.16 63.10 -9.87
CA LYS A 336 -5.62 63.09 -11.28
C LYS A 336 -4.32 63.33 -12.06
N ARG A 337 -4.06 62.56 -13.15
CA ARG A 337 -3.21 62.91 -14.32
C ARG A 337 -1.72 63.24 -14.01
N SER A 338 -0.71 63.12 -14.87
CA SER A 338 -0.55 63.06 -16.34
C SER A 338 0.87 62.49 -16.56
N SER A 339 1.09 61.54 -17.47
CA SER A 339 1.71 61.74 -18.80
C SER A 339 3.24 61.92 -18.85
N GLU A 340 3.82 61.22 -19.84
CA GLU A 340 5.11 61.43 -20.52
C GLU A 340 6.37 60.77 -19.92
N THR A 341 6.93 59.75 -20.57
CA THR A 341 7.81 59.73 -21.78
C THR A 341 9.28 59.78 -21.39
N ARG A 342 9.99 58.65 -21.56
CA ARG A 342 11.35 58.52 -22.16
C ARG A 342 12.10 57.29 -21.63
N ASN A 343 12.12 56.24 -22.45
CA ASN A 343 13.39 55.59 -22.83
C ASN A 343 13.94 56.39 -24.04
N PRO A 344 15.24 56.31 -24.47
CA PRO A 344 16.11 55.13 -24.45
C PRO A 344 17.64 55.38 -24.26
N ASN A 345 18.42 54.32 -24.03
CA ASN A 345 19.67 54.00 -24.76
C ASN A 345 20.25 52.66 -24.24
N THR A 346 20.28 51.54 -24.98
CA THR A 346 21.00 51.14 -26.22
C THR A 346 22.50 50.86 -26.01
N MET A 347 22.89 49.57 -26.00
CA MET A 347 24.01 48.97 -26.77
C MET A 347 23.75 47.45 -26.81
N GLN A 348 23.16 46.92 -27.89
CA GLN A 348 23.75 46.49 -29.17
C GLN A 348 24.35 45.07 -29.19
N ARG A 349 24.01 44.43 -30.30
CA ARG A 349 24.04 43.02 -30.67
C ARG A 349 25.20 42.81 -31.63
N THR A 350 25.83 41.64 -31.63
CA THR A 350 26.41 41.11 -32.87
C THR A 350 26.24 39.59 -32.94
N ARG A 351 25.92 39.14 -34.15
CA ARG A 351 25.43 37.82 -34.55
C ARG A 351 26.18 37.50 -35.83
N THR A 352 26.92 36.39 -35.89
CA THR A 352 27.53 35.79 -37.10
C THR A 352 28.27 34.52 -36.64
N LEU A 353 28.34 33.36 -37.31
CA LEU A 353 27.90 32.82 -38.60
C LEU A 353 28.04 31.29 -38.51
N LYS A 354 27.24 30.55 -39.29
CA LYS A 354 27.48 29.13 -39.63
C LYS A 354 28.77 28.98 -40.45
N PRO A 355 29.32 27.76 -40.51
CA PRO A 355 29.63 27.19 -41.83
C PRO A 355 28.85 25.89 -42.10
N GLN A 356 28.53 25.70 -43.38
CA GLN A 356 27.93 24.54 -44.04
C GLN A 356 28.94 24.06 -45.09
N SER A 357 28.96 22.74 -45.33
CA SER A 357 29.35 21.97 -46.54
C SER A 357 30.36 20.86 -46.23
N ASP A 358 30.30 19.64 -46.76
CA ASP A 358 29.30 18.94 -47.55
C ASP A 358 29.64 17.44 -47.61
N SER A 359 28.59 16.61 -47.63
CA SER A 359 28.40 15.35 -48.39
C SER A 359 29.33 14.12 -48.24
N VAL A 360 28.72 12.92 -48.08
CA VAL A 360 28.58 11.87 -49.11
C VAL A 360 27.81 10.64 -48.55
N ARG A 361 26.58 10.47 -49.09
CA ARG A 361 26.01 9.25 -49.72
C ARG A 361 25.84 7.94 -48.93
N GLY A 362 24.59 7.44 -48.90
CA GLY A 362 24.27 6.05 -48.55
C GLY A 362 22.79 5.75 -48.37
N SER A 363 22.01 5.82 -49.47
CA SER A 363 20.61 5.42 -49.59
C SER A 363 20.38 3.91 -49.34
N ARG A 364 19.27 3.55 -48.69
CA ARG A 364 18.51 2.30 -48.92
C ARG A 364 17.08 2.42 -48.39
N GLU A 365 16.15 2.61 -49.33
CA GLU A 365 14.74 2.25 -49.22
C GLU A 365 14.59 0.72 -49.13
N PHE A 366 13.56 0.21 -48.45
CA PHE A 366 12.76 -0.93 -48.92
C PHE A 366 11.41 -1.02 -48.18
N ASN A 367 10.37 -0.64 -48.92
CA ASN A 367 9.05 -1.27 -49.11
C ASN A 367 8.19 -1.76 -47.95
N ASN A 368 7.04 -1.06 -47.84
CA ASN A 368 5.72 -1.62 -47.55
C ASN A 368 5.41 -2.84 -48.42
N MET A 369 4.86 -3.90 -47.81
CA MET A 369 4.08 -4.90 -48.54
C MET A 369 2.87 -5.33 -47.71
N SER A 370 1.72 -4.81 -48.10
CA SER A 370 0.40 -5.34 -47.80
C SER A 370 0.10 -6.51 -48.74
N THR A 371 -0.22 -7.69 -48.22
CA THR A 371 -0.83 -8.77 -49.00
C THR A 371 -2.26 -9.00 -48.53
N ARG A 372 -3.18 -8.45 -49.34
CA ARG A 372 -4.58 -8.85 -49.44
C ARG A 372 -4.63 -10.07 -50.35
N SER A 373 -5.08 -11.21 -49.83
CA SER A 373 -5.46 -12.38 -50.62
C SER A 373 -6.98 -12.52 -50.58
N GLY A 374 -7.59 -12.58 -51.76
CA GLY A 374 -8.95 -13.03 -51.95
C GLY A 374 -9.10 -13.52 -53.38
N ASN A 375 -9.40 -14.82 -53.56
CA ASN A 375 -10.55 -15.36 -54.31
C ASN A 375 -10.36 -16.83 -54.72
N ARG A 376 -11.41 -17.64 -54.50
CA ARG A 376 -12.09 -18.60 -55.42
C ARG A 376 -12.72 -19.73 -54.58
N ARG A 377 -14.06 -19.87 -54.54
CA ARG A 377 -14.89 -20.62 -55.51
C ARG A 377 -14.31 -22.02 -55.79
N SER A 378 -14.79 -23.01 -55.04
CA SER A 378 -15.73 -24.07 -55.48
C SER A 378 -16.32 -24.74 -54.26
#